data_AF-A0A966Q6G3-F1
#
_entry.id   AF-A0A966Q6G3-F1
#
_cell.length_a   1.000
_cell.length_b   1.000
_cell.length_c   1.000
_cell.angle_alpha   90.00
_cell.angle_beta   90.00
_cell.angle_gamma   90.00
#
_symmetry.space_group_name_H-M   'P 1'
#
loop_
_entity.id
_entity.type
_entity.pdbx_description
1 polymer ?
#
loop_
_entity_poly.entity_id
_entity_poly.type
_entity_poly.pdbx_seq_one_letter_code
_entity_poly.pdbx_strand_id
1 'polypeptide(L)'
;MEGGAMIEKLHAVQSRLVDTTAFLGIGLWQLLGRAGGHSPEEWDDYSQKWLTRGADEFYRVPEKIPDGLKEGRTSFSSPVAGDREENNRLHLRIWPGPDGMKSRAMVMLHSLFSTSDMGYVHWASVLNRLGWTAIFYDLPYHFRRRPKGTWSGELVFGGNLIRSAEAIRQAVTEVRMVTRMLKAAGAPEVGLW
;
A
#
# COMPACT_ATOMS: atom_id res chain seq x y z
N MET A 1 13.98 -9.63 -47.56
CA MET A 1 14.57 -8.86 -46.45
C MET A 1 13.91 -7.50 -46.24
N GLU A 2 13.21 -6.92 -47.23
CA GLU A 2 12.56 -5.59 -47.08
C GLU A 2 11.28 -5.56 -46.23
N GLY A 3 10.48 -6.64 -46.23
CA GLY A 3 9.24 -6.70 -45.45
C GLY A 3 9.44 -6.65 -43.93
N GLY A 4 10.56 -7.19 -43.42
CA GLY A 4 10.91 -7.14 -41.99
C GLY A 4 11.21 -5.72 -41.52
N ALA A 5 11.96 -4.95 -42.31
CA ALA A 5 12.32 -3.57 -41.98
C ALA A 5 11.11 -2.62 -41.98
N MET A 6 10.09 -2.89 -42.80
CA MET A 6 8.84 -2.12 -42.81
C MET A 6 7.98 -2.40 -41.57
N ILE A 7 7.88 -3.68 -41.19
CA ILE A 7 7.15 -4.11 -39.99
C ILE A 7 7.80 -3.56 -38.71
N GLU A 8 9.13 -3.59 -38.61
CA GLU A 8 9.86 -2.98 -37.49
C GLU A 8 9.62 -1.47 -37.37
N LYS A 9 9.60 -0.74 -38.49
CA LYS A 9 9.27 0.70 -38.49
C LYS A 9 7.84 0.97 -38.03
N LEU A 10 6.88 0.15 -38.45
CA LEU A 10 5.49 0.23 -38.00
C LEU A 10 5.36 -0.01 -36.49
N HIS A 11 6.02 -1.06 -35.97
CA HIS A 11 6.05 -1.32 -34.53
C HIS A 11 6.71 -0.18 -33.75
N ALA A 12 7.83 0.37 -34.24
CA ALA A 12 8.50 1.49 -33.59
C ALA A 12 7.61 2.75 -33.53
N VAL A 13 6.88 3.06 -34.60
CA VAL A 13 5.92 4.17 -34.63
C VAL A 13 4.76 3.92 -33.67
N GLN A 14 4.20 2.71 -33.68
CA GLN A 14 3.12 2.32 -32.77
C GLN A 14 3.55 2.42 -31.30
N SER A 15 4.71 1.87 -30.95
CA SER A 15 5.26 1.95 -29.58
C SER A 15 5.46 3.39 -29.14
N ARG A 16 6.08 4.24 -29.98
CA ARG A 16 6.26 5.66 -29.66
C ARG A 16 4.94 6.39 -29.44
N LEU A 17 3.92 6.10 -30.25
CA LEU A 17 2.60 6.69 -30.09
C LEU A 17 1.98 6.27 -28.77
N VAL A 18 1.97 4.96 -28.47
CA VAL A 18 1.43 4.41 -27.21
C VAL A 18 2.13 5.03 -26.00
N ASP A 19 3.47 5.04 -25.99
CA ASP A 19 4.25 5.61 -24.91
C ASP A 19 3.96 7.10 -24.75
N THR A 20 4.00 7.87 -25.84
CA THR A 20 3.75 9.33 -25.79
C THR A 20 2.36 9.63 -25.25
N THR A 21 1.33 8.94 -25.75
CA THR A 21 -0.05 9.14 -25.28
C THR A 21 -0.20 8.72 -23.82
N ALA A 22 0.40 7.60 -23.40
CA ALA A 22 0.35 7.14 -22.02
C ALA A 22 1.04 8.12 -21.06
N PHE A 23 2.27 8.54 -21.35
CA PHE A 23 3.02 9.45 -20.49
C PHE A 23 2.43 10.87 -20.48
N LEU A 24 1.93 11.38 -21.61
CA LEU A 24 1.19 12.65 -21.62
C LEU A 24 -0.09 12.55 -20.78
N GLY A 25 -0.82 11.43 -20.89
CA GLY A 25 -2.02 11.18 -20.09
C GLY A 25 -1.72 11.14 -18.60
N ILE A 26 -0.69 10.40 -18.18
CA ILE A 26 -0.24 10.32 -16.79
C ILE A 26 0.23 11.69 -16.30
N GLY A 27 1.04 12.39 -17.09
CA GLY A 27 1.55 13.72 -16.75
C GLY A 27 0.41 14.72 -16.56
N LEU A 28 -0.55 14.76 -17.49
CA LEU A 28 -1.73 15.61 -17.37
C LEU A 28 -2.57 15.25 -16.14
N TRP A 29 -2.77 13.95 -15.89
CA TRP A 29 -3.48 13.48 -14.70
C TRP A 29 -2.77 13.87 -13.40
N GLN A 30 -1.44 13.79 -13.34
CA GLN A 30 -0.66 14.24 -12.18
C GLN A 30 -0.71 15.76 -11.99
N LEU A 31 -0.71 16.54 -13.07
CA LEU A 31 -0.84 18.00 -13.03
C LEU A 31 -2.23 18.45 -12.57
N LEU A 32 -3.28 17.78 -13.04
CA LEU A 32 -4.67 18.04 -12.65
C LEU A 32 -5.04 17.36 -11.31
N GLY A 33 -4.20 16.43 -10.87
CA GLY A 33 -4.46 15.54 -9.75
C GLY A 33 -4.46 16.27 -8.42
N ARG A 34 -5.17 15.69 -7.45
CA ARG A 34 -5.26 16.24 -6.09
C ARG A 34 -4.10 15.83 -5.20
N ALA A 35 -3.05 15.26 -5.81
CA ALA A 35 -1.84 14.86 -5.13
C ALA A 35 -1.10 16.07 -4.53
N GLY A 36 -1.28 17.27 -5.08
CA GLY A 36 -0.43 18.40 -4.70
C GLY A 36 1.04 18.12 -5.04
N GLY A 37 1.95 18.88 -4.45
CA GLY A 37 3.38 18.73 -4.69
C GLY A 37 4.19 19.09 -3.46
N HIS A 38 5.50 19.12 -3.65
CA HIS A 38 6.50 19.70 -2.77
C HIS A 38 7.50 20.48 -3.62
N SER A 39 8.25 21.41 -3.03
CA SER A 39 9.39 22.03 -3.69
C SER A 39 10.58 21.05 -3.76
N PRO A 40 11.57 21.31 -4.64
CA PRO A 40 12.83 20.56 -4.62
C PRO A 40 13.54 20.66 -3.27
N GLU A 41 13.54 21.83 -2.64
CA GLU A 41 14.15 22.07 -1.32
C GLU A 41 13.48 21.23 -0.23
N GLU A 42 12.14 21.16 -0.21
CA GLU A 42 11.41 20.32 0.75
C GLU A 42 11.75 18.83 0.58
N TRP A 43 11.97 18.38 -0.66
CA TRP A 43 12.38 17.00 -0.94
C TRP A 43 13.82 16.73 -0.51
N ASP A 44 14.73 17.65 -0.80
CA ASP A 44 16.14 17.51 -0.42
C ASP A 44 16.26 17.48 1.11
N ASP A 45 15.59 18.37 1.82
CA ASP A 45 15.55 18.38 3.29
C ASP A 45 14.96 17.09 3.85
N TYR A 46 13.82 16.64 3.30
CA TYR A 46 13.17 15.41 3.72
C TYR A 46 14.07 14.19 3.50
N SER A 47 14.66 14.07 2.32
CA SER A 47 15.50 12.94 1.93
C SER A 47 16.80 12.91 2.74
N GLN A 48 17.52 14.03 2.86
CA GLN A 48 18.76 14.13 3.65
C GLN A 48 18.53 13.79 5.11
N LYS A 49 17.43 14.27 5.70
CA LYS A 49 17.03 13.93 7.07
C LYS A 49 16.93 12.42 7.27
N TRP A 50 16.22 11.70 6.39
CA TRP A 50 15.99 10.26 6.55
C TRP A 50 17.16 9.39 6.09
N LEU A 51 17.95 9.84 5.12
CA LEU A 51 19.21 9.20 4.75
C LEU A 51 20.20 9.23 5.93
N THR A 52 20.24 10.35 6.69
CA THR A 52 21.10 10.49 7.86
C THR A 52 20.61 9.65 9.05
N ARG A 53 19.30 9.64 9.32
CA ARG A 53 18.70 8.90 10.45
C ARG A 53 18.60 7.38 10.22
N GLY A 54 18.52 6.96 8.95
CA GLY A 54 18.47 5.56 8.56
C GLY A 54 17.07 4.93 8.57
N ALA A 55 16.98 3.78 7.90
CA ALA A 55 15.72 3.09 7.67
C ALA A 55 15.07 2.52 8.96
N ASP A 56 15.87 2.14 9.96
CA ASP A 56 15.36 1.61 11.23
C ASP A 56 14.54 2.66 12.00
N GLU A 57 14.97 3.91 11.94
CA GLU A 57 14.25 5.02 12.53
C GLU A 57 13.05 5.43 11.67
N PHE A 58 13.19 5.41 10.35
CA PHE A 58 12.11 5.71 9.44
C PHE A 58 10.93 4.75 9.62
N TYR A 59 11.18 3.45 9.67
CA TYR A 59 10.17 2.40 9.81
C TYR A 59 9.98 1.91 11.26
N ARG A 60 10.31 2.74 12.25
CA ARG A 60 10.22 2.39 13.67
C ARG A 60 8.76 2.21 14.09
N VAL A 61 8.45 1.05 14.64
CA VAL A 61 7.15 0.79 15.28
C VAL A 61 7.18 1.35 16.71
N PRO A 62 6.13 2.03 17.18
CA PRO A 62 6.06 2.48 18.57
C PRO A 62 6.16 1.30 19.55
N GLU A 63 6.69 1.56 20.75
CA GLU A 63 6.81 0.54 21.80
C GLU A 63 5.43 0.02 22.21
N LYS A 64 4.53 0.95 22.52
CA LYS A 64 3.12 0.68 22.80
C LYS A 64 2.35 0.52 21.49
N ILE A 65 1.87 -0.69 21.27
CA ILE A 65 1.00 -1.06 20.15
C ILE A 65 -0.40 -1.40 20.67
N PRO A 66 -1.44 -1.34 19.84
CA PRO A 66 -2.78 -1.78 20.25
C PRO A 66 -2.79 -3.25 20.64
N ASP A 67 -3.64 -3.60 21.60
CA ASP A 67 -3.83 -4.98 22.04
C ASP A 67 -4.95 -5.66 21.26
N GLY A 68 -4.71 -6.93 20.92
CA GLY A 68 -5.74 -7.84 20.42
C GLY A 68 -6.15 -7.63 18.97
N LEU A 69 -6.15 -8.73 18.21
CA LEU A 69 -6.79 -8.80 16.90
C LEU A 69 -8.14 -9.51 17.07
N LYS A 70 -9.17 -8.97 16.42
CA LYS A 70 -10.53 -9.51 16.46
C LYS A 70 -10.93 -9.99 15.08
N GLU A 71 -11.69 -11.08 15.03
CA GLU A 71 -12.36 -11.54 13.83
C GLU A 71 -13.20 -10.43 13.19
N GLY A 72 -13.29 -10.45 11.86
CA GLY A 72 -14.08 -9.50 11.09
C GLY A 72 -13.33 -8.18 10.88
N ARG A 73 -14.06 -7.07 10.83
CA ARG A 73 -13.48 -5.75 10.55
C ARG A 73 -12.97 -5.13 11.84
N THR A 74 -11.69 -4.80 11.89
CA THR A 74 -11.08 -4.05 12.99
C THR A 74 -10.33 -2.83 12.46
N SER A 75 -10.03 -1.88 13.35
CA SER A 75 -9.40 -0.62 12.96
C SER A 75 -8.68 0.03 14.13
N PHE A 76 -7.53 0.62 13.85
CA PHE A 76 -6.63 1.24 14.81
C PHE A 76 -6.18 2.61 14.31
N SER A 77 -5.76 3.49 15.20
CA SER A 77 -5.02 4.68 14.78
C SER A 77 -3.70 4.27 14.15
N SER A 78 -3.35 4.87 13.02
CA SER A 78 -2.03 4.67 12.42
C SER A 78 -0.95 5.25 13.34
N PRO A 79 0.19 4.55 13.56
CA PRO A 79 1.33 5.10 14.28
C PRO A 79 2.06 6.21 13.50
N VAL A 80 1.90 6.25 12.18
CA VAL A 80 2.42 7.30 11.29
C VAL A 80 1.24 8.07 10.73
N ALA A 81 1.06 9.32 11.13
CA ALA A 81 -0.01 10.16 10.60
C ALA A 81 0.39 10.70 9.22
N GLY A 82 -0.47 10.52 8.23
CA GLY A 82 -0.43 11.22 6.96
C GLY A 82 -1.21 12.53 6.98
N ASP A 83 -1.28 13.17 5.82
CA ASP A 83 -1.86 14.50 5.62
C ASP A 83 -3.39 14.52 5.45
N ARG A 84 -4.05 13.35 5.50
CA ARG A 84 -5.51 13.21 5.37
C ARG A 84 -6.06 12.40 6.53
N GLU A 85 -7.12 12.89 7.15
CA GLU A 85 -7.73 12.25 8.32
C GLU A 85 -8.24 10.85 7.98
N GLU A 86 -8.87 10.68 6.82
CA GLU A 86 -9.38 9.38 6.36
C GLU A 86 -8.26 8.33 6.26
N ASN A 87 -7.05 8.78 5.96
CA ASN A 87 -5.88 7.91 5.83
C ASN A 87 -5.26 7.53 7.18
N ASN A 88 -5.55 8.25 8.26
CA ASN A 88 -4.87 8.09 9.56
C ASN A 88 -5.42 6.95 10.41
N ARG A 89 -6.32 6.14 9.84
CA ARG A 89 -6.87 4.95 10.46
C ARG A 89 -6.51 3.70 9.66
N LEU A 90 -5.77 2.81 10.30
CA LEU A 90 -5.53 1.47 9.81
C LEU A 90 -6.85 0.69 9.83
N HIS A 91 -7.19 0.04 8.72
CA HIS A 91 -8.32 -0.87 8.64
C HIS A 91 -7.89 -2.27 8.23
N LEU A 92 -8.33 -3.26 9.00
CA LEU A 92 -8.12 -4.67 8.72
C LEU A 92 -9.45 -5.39 8.55
N ARG A 93 -9.43 -6.49 7.80
CA ARG A 93 -10.48 -7.51 7.82
C ARG A 93 -9.82 -8.86 8.04
N ILE A 94 -10.26 -9.57 9.08
CA ILE A 94 -9.59 -10.75 9.59
C ILE A 94 -10.53 -11.94 9.49
N TRP A 95 -10.06 -13.01 8.87
CA TRP A 95 -10.72 -14.30 8.83
C TRP A 95 -9.85 -15.32 9.56
N PRO A 96 -10.24 -15.75 10.78
CA PRO A 96 -9.43 -16.64 11.60
C PRO A 96 -9.25 -18.02 10.96
N GLY A 97 -8.07 -18.62 11.18
CA GLY A 97 -7.83 -20.03 10.90
C GLY A 97 -8.47 -20.95 11.96
N PRO A 98 -8.21 -22.28 11.90
CA PRO A 98 -8.82 -23.27 12.78
C PRO A 98 -8.57 -23.00 14.28
N ASP A 99 -7.38 -22.51 14.63
CA ASP A 99 -7.00 -22.15 16.01
C ASP A 99 -7.14 -20.63 16.28
N GLY A 100 -7.97 -19.96 15.49
CA GLY A 100 -8.11 -18.51 15.56
C GLY A 100 -6.80 -17.78 15.24
N MET A 101 -6.49 -16.72 15.99
CA MET A 101 -5.25 -15.92 15.82
C MET A 101 -3.95 -16.69 16.15
N LYS A 102 -4.05 -17.89 16.73
CA LYS A 102 -2.91 -18.78 16.98
C LYS A 102 -2.52 -19.64 15.76
N SER A 103 -3.36 -19.65 14.72
CA SER A 103 -3.00 -20.26 13.43
C SER A 103 -1.85 -19.49 12.77
N ARG A 104 -1.17 -20.09 11.79
CA ARG A 104 -0.28 -19.35 10.88
C ARG A 104 -1.04 -18.19 10.26
N ALA A 105 -0.43 -17.03 10.12
CA ALA A 105 -1.10 -15.83 9.64
C ALA A 105 -0.55 -15.35 8.30
N MET A 106 -1.42 -14.87 7.41
CA MET A 106 -1.05 -14.24 6.14
C MET A 106 -1.64 -12.84 6.10
N VAL A 107 -0.78 -11.82 6.06
CA VAL A 107 -1.19 -10.44 5.78
C VAL A 107 -1.17 -10.24 4.27
N MET A 108 -2.32 -9.91 3.69
CA MET A 108 -2.50 -9.69 2.27
C MET A 108 -2.55 -8.19 1.99
N LEU A 109 -1.58 -7.71 1.22
CA LEU A 109 -1.48 -6.39 0.64
C LEU A 109 -2.09 -6.42 -0.75
N HIS A 110 -2.76 -5.34 -1.14
CA HIS A 110 -3.35 -5.21 -2.47
C HIS A 110 -2.49 -4.32 -3.37
N SER A 111 -2.70 -4.39 -4.68
CA SER A 111 -1.98 -3.52 -5.62
C SER A 111 -2.47 -2.07 -5.59
N LEU A 112 -1.62 -1.17 -6.13
CA LEU A 112 -1.96 0.22 -6.41
C LEU A 112 -3.22 0.31 -7.29
N PHE A 113 -4.08 1.29 -7.02
CA PHE A 113 -5.37 1.49 -7.70
C PHE A 113 -6.39 0.35 -7.55
N SER A 114 -6.21 -0.57 -6.60
CA SER A 114 -7.23 -1.59 -6.32
C SER A 114 -8.55 -0.93 -5.87
N THR A 115 -9.64 -1.24 -6.56
CA THR A 115 -10.99 -0.71 -6.29
C THR A 115 -11.98 -1.77 -5.82
N SER A 116 -11.61 -3.06 -5.88
CA SER A 116 -12.45 -4.18 -5.46
C SER A 116 -11.70 -5.11 -4.52
N ASP A 117 -12.37 -5.54 -3.44
CA ASP A 117 -11.83 -6.50 -2.46
C ASP A 117 -12.23 -7.95 -2.77
N MET A 118 -13.07 -8.20 -3.78
CA MET A 118 -13.65 -9.52 -4.07
C MET A 118 -12.61 -10.63 -4.29
N GLY A 119 -11.54 -10.34 -5.04
CA GLY A 119 -10.45 -11.29 -5.26
C GLY A 119 -9.72 -11.63 -3.96
N TYR A 120 -9.49 -10.65 -3.09
CA TYR A 120 -8.84 -10.86 -1.80
C TYR A 120 -9.73 -11.61 -0.81
N VAL A 121 -11.06 -11.42 -0.87
CA VAL A 121 -12.02 -12.24 -0.11
C VAL A 121 -11.96 -13.71 -0.55
N HIS A 122 -11.86 -13.96 -1.86
CA HIS A 122 -11.66 -15.32 -2.36
C HIS A 122 -10.36 -15.94 -1.84
N TRP A 123 -9.24 -15.21 -1.92
CA TRP A 123 -7.95 -15.68 -1.39
C TRP A 123 -7.95 -15.89 0.12
N ALA A 124 -8.63 -15.04 0.90
CA ALA A 124 -8.83 -15.27 2.34
C ALA A 124 -9.51 -16.62 2.59
N SER A 125 -10.54 -16.96 1.81
CA SER A 125 -11.23 -18.23 1.90
C SER A 125 -10.33 -19.42 1.54
N VAL A 126 -9.46 -19.28 0.54
CA VAL A 126 -8.45 -20.29 0.19
C VAL A 126 -7.48 -20.48 1.36
N LEU A 127 -6.93 -19.41 1.90
CA LEU A 127 -5.99 -19.43 3.03
C LEU A 127 -6.61 -20.09 4.27
N ASN A 128 -7.86 -19.76 4.61
CA ASN A 128 -8.55 -20.41 5.73
C ASN A 128 -8.71 -21.92 5.52
N ARG A 129 -9.05 -22.37 4.29
CA ARG A 129 -9.08 -23.82 3.99
C ARG A 129 -7.72 -24.49 4.12
N LEU A 130 -6.63 -23.75 3.92
CA LEU A 130 -5.26 -24.21 4.14
C LEU A 130 -4.81 -24.10 5.62
N GLY A 131 -5.69 -23.67 6.52
CA GLY A 131 -5.40 -23.55 7.95
C GLY A 131 -4.75 -22.24 8.38
N TRP A 132 -4.77 -21.20 7.53
CA TRP A 132 -4.18 -19.90 7.83
C TRP A 132 -5.24 -18.89 8.29
N THR A 133 -4.88 -18.04 9.25
CA THR A 133 -5.58 -16.77 9.50
C THR A 133 -5.24 -15.80 8.38
N ALA A 134 -6.24 -15.31 7.67
CA ALA A 134 -6.07 -14.34 6.61
C ALA A 134 -6.39 -12.92 7.12
N ILE A 135 -5.54 -11.95 6.81
CA ILE A 135 -5.69 -10.55 7.18
C ILE A 135 -5.64 -9.71 5.91
N PHE A 136 -6.76 -9.10 5.52
CA PHE A 136 -6.79 -8.11 4.46
C PHE A 136 -6.55 -6.72 5.03
N TYR A 137 -5.58 -6.01 4.46
CA TYR A 137 -5.07 -4.73 4.94
C TYR A 137 -5.37 -3.64 3.91
N ASP A 138 -6.10 -2.60 4.31
CA ASP A 138 -6.32 -1.43 3.47
C ASP A 138 -5.05 -0.57 3.49
N LEU A 139 -4.29 -0.57 2.39
CA LEU A 139 -3.09 0.27 2.23
C LEU A 139 -3.44 1.76 2.33
N PRO A 140 -2.47 2.62 2.70
CA PRO A 140 -2.67 4.05 2.76
C PRO A 140 -3.32 4.61 1.50
N TYR A 141 -4.29 5.50 1.67
CA TYR A 141 -5.09 6.16 0.63
C TYR A 141 -5.95 5.24 -0.26
N HIS A 142 -6.12 3.97 0.09
CA HIS A 142 -6.97 3.03 -0.63
C HIS A 142 -8.25 2.68 0.15
N PHE A 143 -9.27 2.16 -0.54
CA PHE A 143 -10.50 1.65 0.07
C PHE A 143 -11.11 2.62 1.12
N ARG A 144 -11.16 2.21 2.39
CA ARG A 144 -11.73 3.01 3.49
C ARG A 144 -10.86 4.21 3.88
N ARG A 145 -9.58 4.19 3.47
CA ARG A 145 -8.59 5.24 3.70
C ARG A 145 -8.53 6.27 2.57
N ARG A 146 -9.28 6.04 1.50
CA ARG A 146 -9.35 6.93 0.33
C ARG A 146 -10.06 8.23 0.69
N PRO A 147 -9.39 9.39 0.56
CA PRO A 147 -10.04 10.69 0.76
C PRO A 147 -11.16 10.95 -0.25
N LYS A 148 -12.17 11.71 0.17
CA LYS A 148 -13.30 12.04 -0.71
C LYS A 148 -12.83 12.75 -1.99
N GLY A 149 -13.36 12.31 -3.14
CA GLY A 149 -13.07 12.89 -4.45
C GLY A 149 -11.71 12.51 -5.06
N THR A 150 -11.07 11.46 -4.54
CA THR A 150 -9.87 10.83 -5.15
C THR A 150 -10.18 9.40 -5.57
N TRP A 151 -9.33 8.75 -6.37
CA TRP A 151 -9.40 7.31 -6.63
C TRP A 151 -8.65 6.53 -5.55
N SER A 152 -8.99 5.25 -5.38
CA SER A 152 -8.27 4.38 -4.44
C SER A 152 -6.79 4.38 -4.80
N GLY A 153 -5.91 4.79 -3.90
CA GLY A 153 -4.47 4.83 -4.14
C GLY A 153 -3.94 6.01 -4.95
N GLU A 154 -4.81 6.90 -5.46
CA GLU A 154 -4.37 8.06 -6.27
C GLU A 154 -3.32 8.89 -5.55
N LEU A 155 -3.52 9.19 -4.27
CA LEU A 155 -2.59 10.06 -3.54
C LEU A 155 -1.26 9.38 -3.18
N VAL A 156 -1.13 8.05 -3.34
CA VAL A 156 0.16 7.36 -3.18
C VAL A 156 1.07 7.63 -4.37
N PHE A 157 0.50 7.84 -5.56
CA PHE A 157 1.24 7.98 -6.80
C PHE A 157 0.92 9.33 -7.47
N GLY A 158 1.81 10.31 -7.30
CA GLY A 158 1.67 11.64 -7.88
C GLY A 158 2.89 12.52 -7.65
N GLY A 159 2.79 13.81 -7.98
CA GLY A 159 3.91 14.76 -7.88
C GLY A 159 4.37 15.12 -6.46
N ASN A 160 3.72 14.59 -5.43
CA ASN A 160 4.16 14.77 -4.04
C ASN A 160 4.90 13.51 -3.56
N LEU A 161 6.21 13.45 -3.85
CA LEU A 161 7.05 12.29 -3.51
C LEU A 161 7.23 12.12 -2.00
N ILE A 162 7.19 13.20 -1.22
CA ILE A 162 7.21 13.14 0.25
C ILE A 162 6.00 12.36 0.76
N ARG A 163 4.79 12.62 0.22
CA ARG A 163 3.60 11.84 0.59
C ARG A 163 3.76 10.38 0.17
N SER A 164 4.29 10.10 -1.02
CA SER A 164 4.55 8.72 -1.44
C SER A 164 5.49 8.00 -0.48
N ALA A 165 6.56 8.65 -0.04
CA ALA A 165 7.50 8.11 0.94
C ALA A 165 6.85 7.89 2.31
N GLU A 166 6.06 8.85 2.82
CA GLU A 166 5.31 8.70 4.07
C GLU A 166 4.19 7.64 3.98
N ALA A 167 3.55 7.46 2.82
CA ALA A 167 2.58 6.38 2.60
C ALA A 167 3.27 5.01 2.69
N ILE A 168 4.45 4.85 2.10
CA ILE A 168 5.25 3.62 2.23
C ILE A 168 5.70 3.42 3.67
N ARG A 169 6.18 4.49 4.33
CA ARG A 169 6.54 4.49 5.75
C ARG A 169 5.40 4.00 6.63
N GLN A 170 4.22 4.56 6.43
CA GLN A 170 3.00 4.21 7.14
C GLN A 170 2.66 2.74 6.91
N ALA A 171 2.66 2.27 5.66
CA ALA A 171 2.36 0.88 5.33
C ALA A 171 3.32 -0.11 6.00
N VAL A 172 4.63 0.11 5.88
CA VAL A 172 5.63 -0.78 6.48
C VAL A 172 5.56 -0.76 8.01
N THR A 173 5.40 0.42 8.61
CA THR A 173 5.30 0.55 10.08
C THR A 173 4.06 -0.15 10.60
N GLU A 174 2.91 0.00 9.92
CA GLU A 174 1.66 -0.67 10.27
C GLU A 174 1.75 -2.19 10.08
N VAL A 175 2.33 -2.69 8.99
CA VAL A 175 2.52 -4.14 8.77
C VAL A 175 3.43 -4.75 9.84
N ARG A 176 4.52 -4.06 10.22
CA ARG A 176 5.39 -4.49 11.33
C ARG A 176 4.63 -4.49 12.67
N MET A 177 3.79 -3.48 12.91
CA MET A 177 2.91 -3.42 14.09
C MET A 177 1.94 -4.61 14.11
N VAL A 178 1.23 -4.87 13.01
CA VAL A 178 0.29 -6.00 12.87
C VAL A 178 1.01 -7.33 13.04
N THR A 179 2.22 -7.45 12.50
CA THR A 179 3.07 -8.65 12.69
C THR A 179 3.39 -8.87 14.17
N ARG A 180 3.78 -7.81 14.91
CA ARG A 180 3.99 -7.90 16.37
C ARG A 180 2.70 -8.30 17.10
N MET A 181 1.55 -7.76 16.72
CA MET A 181 0.25 -8.13 17.30
C MET A 181 -0.10 -9.60 17.04
N LEU A 182 0.13 -10.11 15.83
CA LEU A 182 -0.09 -11.52 15.47
C LEU A 182 0.82 -12.45 16.27
N LYS A 183 2.11 -12.10 16.40
CA LYS A 183 3.06 -12.85 17.23
C LYS A 183 2.66 -12.86 18.70
N ALA A 184 2.24 -11.72 19.24
CA ALA A 184 1.74 -11.63 20.62
C ALA A 184 0.45 -12.46 20.82
N ALA A 185 -0.39 -12.58 19.80
CA ALA A 185 -1.58 -13.44 19.82
C ALA A 185 -1.28 -14.95 19.70
N GLY A 186 -0.03 -15.32 19.45
CA GLY A 186 0.45 -16.71 19.40
C GLY A 186 0.60 -17.29 17.99
N ALA A 187 0.55 -16.48 16.92
CA ALA A 187 0.76 -16.98 15.56
C ALA A 187 2.20 -17.50 15.38
N PRO A 188 2.41 -18.78 15.04
CA PRO A 188 3.75 -19.37 14.94
C PRO A 188 4.54 -18.80 13.75
N GLU A 189 3.86 -18.45 12.67
CA GLU A 189 4.43 -17.87 11.44
C GLU A 189 3.53 -16.74 10.95
N VAL A 190 4.15 -15.72 10.35
CA VAL A 190 3.43 -14.61 9.69
C VAL A 190 4.02 -14.44 8.30
N GLY A 191 3.22 -14.71 7.28
CA GLY A 191 3.51 -14.42 5.89
C GLY A 191 2.99 -13.03 5.49
N LEU A 192 3.59 -12.48 4.44
CA LEU A 192 3.18 -11.25 3.78
C LEU A 192 3.06 -11.54 2.29
N TRP A 193 1.95 -11.13 1.67
CA TRP A 193 1.70 -11.23 0.24
C TRP A 193 1.33 -9.86 -0.30
#